data_AF-A0A7S0GCG6-F1
#
_entry.id   AF-A0A7S0GCG6-F1
#
_cell.length_a   1.000
_cell.length_b   1.000
_cell.length_c   1.000
_cell.angle_alpha   90.00
_cell.angle_beta   90.00
_cell.angle_gamma   90.00
#
_symmetry.space_group_name_H-M   'P 1'
#
loop_
_entity.id
_entity.type
_entity.pdbx_description
1 polymer ?
#
loop_
_entity_poly.entity_id
_entity_poly.type
_entity_poly.pdbx_seq_one_letter_code
_entity_poly.pdbx_strand_id
1 'polypeptide(L)'
;MKISCLSLPFLLGGTNAFTYSSTNQHSKFHTIETSLNAEAAASSDDDTPLLIRAARGETVERPPVWMMRQAGRHIAEYRELVKKFPTFRQRSEIPDVAVEISMQPVRNYGTDGCILFSDILTPLPGLGVEFDILEKRGPVVQQPINSWDALKTMKKIDSDKEFAFVGEILGRLREEVPKGTAVMGFVGCPYTLATYLVEGQTTRDYFKIKTMMGEEPKLLHAILQNLADGIGDYACYQIEQGAQLIQIFDSWAGELSPWAYDTFAAPYQKMILDKVKEKHPDVPTVIYIKHSGALLERMAATGVDIVSLDWTVDMAEGR
;
A
#
# COMPACT_ATOMS: atom_id res chain seq x y z
N MET A 1 19.91 0.60 -0.48
CA MET A 1 18.91 0.65 0.60
C MET A 1 19.52 1.42 1.78
N LYS A 2 19.27 2.72 1.86
CA LYS A 2 19.65 3.55 3.03
C LYS A 2 18.34 3.95 3.69
N ILE A 3 18.06 3.37 4.85
CA ILE A 3 16.87 3.69 5.66
C ILE A 3 17.38 4.45 6.89
N SER A 4 16.90 5.67 7.13
CA SER A 4 17.33 6.54 8.25
C SER A 4 16.25 6.72 9.32
N CYS A 5 16.60 6.31 10.55
CA CYS A 5 16.25 6.78 11.92
C CYS A 5 14.80 7.08 12.35
N LEU A 6 14.41 6.93 13.63
CA LEU A 6 14.77 6.12 14.81
C LEU A 6 13.74 6.55 15.87
N SER A 7 13.02 5.63 16.50
CA SER A 7 12.09 5.94 17.60
C SER A 7 12.80 5.85 18.96
N LEU A 8 12.58 6.84 19.84
CA LEU A 8 12.96 6.76 21.25
C LEU A 8 11.90 5.99 22.05
N PRO A 9 12.29 5.06 22.95
CA PRO A 9 11.39 4.52 23.96
C PRO A 9 11.30 5.46 25.18
N PHE A 10 10.09 5.87 25.53
CA PHE A 10 9.76 6.44 26.84
C PHE A 10 9.67 5.28 27.85
N LEU A 11 10.63 5.18 28.76
CA LEU A 11 10.54 4.33 29.96
C LEU A 11 10.19 5.20 31.16
N LEU A 12 8.96 5.03 31.67
CA LEU A 12 8.56 5.53 32.99
C LEU A 12 9.12 4.61 34.08
N GLY A 13 9.60 5.24 35.15
CA GLY A 13 10.46 4.67 36.17
C GLY A 13 9.85 3.55 37.03
N GLY A 14 10.77 2.74 37.55
CA GLY A 14 10.56 1.81 38.65
C GLY A 14 11.85 1.71 39.44
N THR A 15 11.85 2.30 40.62
CA THR A 15 12.92 2.25 41.63
C THR A 15 13.19 0.80 42.05
N ASN A 16 14.45 0.37 42.03
CA ASN A 16 14.97 -0.55 43.03
C ASN A 16 16.48 -0.39 43.17
N ALA A 17 16.88 -0.12 44.41
CA ALA A 17 18.25 0.05 44.84
C ALA A 17 18.99 -1.30 44.82
N PHE A 18 20.15 -1.34 44.19
CA PHE A 18 21.21 -2.28 44.53
C PHE A 18 22.54 -1.53 44.51
N THR A 19 23.14 -1.45 45.70
CA THR A 19 24.46 -0.93 45.98
C THR A 19 25.52 -1.86 45.38
N TYR A 20 26.49 -1.31 44.64
CA TYR A 20 27.80 -1.96 44.51
C TYR A 20 28.95 -0.95 44.42
N SER A 21 30.05 -1.41 44.98
CA SER A 21 31.23 -0.71 45.48
C SER A 21 31.99 0.16 44.49
N SER A 22 32.56 1.23 45.05
CA SER A 22 33.57 2.12 44.48
C SER A 22 34.84 1.40 44.01
N THR A 23 35.39 1.84 42.88
CA THR A 23 36.83 1.95 42.68
C THR A 23 37.14 3.14 41.77
N ASN A 24 37.91 4.08 42.32
CA ASN A 24 38.48 5.25 41.68
C ASN A 24 39.46 4.82 40.57
N GLN A 25 39.30 5.38 39.38
CA GLN A 25 40.43 5.57 38.46
C GLN A 25 40.28 6.90 37.72
N HIS A 26 41.22 7.80 38.01
CA HIS A 26 41.44 9.03 37.28
C HIS A 26 41.75 8.73 35.80
N SER A 27 40.99 9.35 34.90
CA SER A 27 41.44 9.55 33.53
C SER A 27 41.00 10.93 33.04
N LYS A 28 41.92 11.56 32.33
CA LYS A 28 41.99 12.98 31.97
C LYS A 28 40.81 13.39 31.09
N PHE A 29 40.24 14.56 31.39
CA PHE A 29 39.37 15.28 30.45
C PHE A 29 40.18 15.60 29.18
N HIS A 30 39.78 15.02 28.07
CA HIS A 30 40.14 15.48 26.75
C HIS A 30 38.91 16.15 26.17
N THR A 31 38.95 17.48 26.11
CA THR A 31 37.96 18.28 25.39
C THR A 31 38.09 17.93 23.91
N ILE A 32 37.25 17.02 23.42
CA ILE A 32 37.04 16.85 21.99
C ILE A 32 36.08 17.95 21.58
N GLU A 33 36.61 19.03 21.02
CA GLU A 33 35.84 19.94 20.19
C GLU A 33 35.33 19.14 18.99
N THR A 34 34.14 18.56 19.10
CA THR A 34 33.39 18.11 17.92
C THR A 34 32.94 19.34 17.16
N SER A 35 33.70 19.67 16.12
CA SER A 35 33.28 20.49 15.00
C SER A 35 31.92 20.00 14.52
N LEU A 36 30.87 20.78 14.82
CA LEU A 36 29.58 20.69 14.17
C LEU A 36 29.80 21.02 12.69
N ASN A 37 30.01 19.99 11.88
CA ASN A 37 29.72 20.07 10.46
C ASN A 37 28.19 20.18 10.34
N ALA A 38 27.71 21.43 10.45
CA ALA A 38 26.44 21.81 9.86
C ALA A 38 26.62 21.70 8.33
N GLU A 39 26.54 20.47 7.81
CA GLU A 39 26.27 20.28 6.40
C GLU A 39 24.91 20.94 6.14
N ALA A 40 24.98 21.92 5.23
CA ALA A 40 23.93 22.80 4.81
C ALA A 40 22.55 22.13 4.86
N ALA A 41 21.68 22.69 5.70
CA ALA A 41 20.25 22.62 5.44
C ALA A 41 20.04 23.19 4.03
N ALA A 42 19.91 22.29 3.06
CA ALA A 42 19.55 22.64 1.70
C ALA A 42 18.28 23.49 1.77
N SER A 43 18.29 24.58 1.03
CA SER A 43 17.21 25.55 0.88
C SER A 43 15.84 24.86 0.83
N SER A 44 14.98 25.17 1.80
CA SER A 44 13.63 24.63 1.97
C SER A 44 12.63 25.21 0.97
N ASP A 45 12.92 25.06 -0.32
CA ASP A 45 12.05 25.49 -1.43
C ASP A 45 11.41 24.29 -2.16
N ASP A 46 11.50 23.10 -1.58
CA ASP A 46 10.86 21.91 -2.13
C ASP A 46 9.45 21.76 -1.51
N ASP A 47 8.41 22.09 -2.29
CA ASP A 47 6.98 21.88 -1.98
C ASP A 47 6.64 20.36 -1.94
N THR A 48 7.65 19.47 -1.98
CA THR A 48 7.49 18.03 -1.88
C THR A 48 7.04 17.61 -0.47
N PRO A 49 5.92 16.87 -0.35
CA PRO A 49 5.42 16.39 0.93
C PRO A 49 6.44 15.57 1.73
N LEU A 50 6.35 15.66 3.06
CA LEU A 50 7.24 14.94 3.99
C LEU A 50 7.28 13.43 3.73
N LEU A 51 6.11 12.83 3.43
CA LEU A 51 6.00 11.40 3.13
C LEU A 51 6.82 11.01 1.88
N ILE A 52 6.83 11.85 0.85
CA ILE A 52 7.56 11.58 -0.40
C ILE A 52 9.06 11.71 -0.19
N ARG A 53 9.52 12.74 0.53
CA ARG A 53 10.94 12.91 0.89
C ARG A 53 11.46 11.71 1.68
N ALA A 54 10.72 11.29 2.71
CA ALA A 54 11.06 10.11 3.50
C ALA A 54 11.07 8.83 2.63
N ALA A 55 10.10 8.68 1.72
CA ALA A 55 10.02 7.54 0.82
C ALA A 55 11.19 7.46 -0.18
N ARG A 56 11.81 8.60 -0.51
CA ARG A 56 13.04 8.68 -1.32
C ARG A 56 14.32 8.43 -0.51
N GLY A 57 14.20 8.21 0.80
CA GLY A 57 15.34 8.00 1.70
C GLY A 57 16.08 9.30 2.05
N GLU A 58 15.43 10.46 1.88
CA GLU A 58 15.98 11.74 2.31
C GLU A 58 15.98 11.87 3.84
N THR A 59 16.87 12.69 4.38
CA THR A 59 16.82 13.05 5.80
C THR A 59 15.66 14.02 6.03
N VAL A 60 14.80 13.69 6.99
CA VAL A 60 13.58 14.42 7.29
C VAL A 60 13.52 14.84 8.76
N GLU A 61 12.76 15.89 9.04
CA GLU A 61 12.63 16.50 10.36
C GLU A 61 11.88 15.63 11.38
N ARG A 62 11.02 14.71 10.91
CA ARG A 62 10.33 13.69 11.70
C ARG A 62 9.88 12.55 10.79
N PRO A 63 9.57 11.35 11.32
CA PRO A 63 8.90 10.32 10.54
C PRO A 63 7.51 10.80 10.08
N PRO A 64 7.14 10.59 8.80
CA PRO A 64 5.77 10.83 8.33
C PRO A 64 4.81 9.79 8.93
N VAL A 65 3.55 10.17 9.12
CA VAL A 65 2.51 9.31 9.69
C VAL A 65 1.22 9.41 8.89
N TRP A 66 0.65 8.24 8.62
CA TRP A 66 -0.70 8.04 8.09
C TRP A 66 -1.17 6.65 8.54
N MET A 67 -2.45 6.31 8.34
CA MET A 67 -2.97 5.01 8.78
C MET A 67 -3.71 4.30 7.66
N MET A 68 -3.41 3.01 7.46
CA MET A 68 -4.27 2.17 6.62
C MET A 68 -5.69 2.13 7.20
N ARG A 69 -6.69 2.30 6.32
CA ARG A 69 -8.11 2.47 6.71
C ARG A 69 -8.38 3.70 7.60
N GLN A 70 -7.57 4.76 7.44
CA GLN A 70 -7.77 6.05 8.12
C GLN A 70 -9.16 6.65 7.87
N ALA A 71 -9.71 6.48 6.67
CA ALA A 71 -11.09 6.86 6.37
C ALA A 71 -12.01 5.65 6.59
N GLY A 72 -12.91 5.73 7.58
CA GLY A 72 -13.80 4.60 7.86
C GLY A 72 -14.74 4.78 9.04
N ARG A 73 -15.37 3.67 9.43
CA ARG A 73 -16.50 3.63 10.39
C ARG A 73 -16.20 4.18 11.78
N HIS A 74 -14.93 4.38 12.13
CA HIS A 74 -14.55 4.99 13.41
C HIS A 74 -14.83 6.51 13.42
N ILE A 75 -14.86 7.17 12.25
CA ILE A 75 -15.18 8.59 12.06
C ILE A 75 -16.71 8.81 12.01
N ALA A 76 -17.22 9.84 12.69
CA ALA A 76 -18.66 10.09 12.78
C ALA A 76 -19.25 10.58 11.44
N GLU A 77 -18.55 11.48 10.78
CA GLU A 77 -18.86 12.06 9.48
C GLU A 77 -18.94 10.97 8.40
N TYR A 78 -18.00 10.02 8.42
CA TYR A 78 -18.07 8.82 7.58
C TYR A 78 -19.36 8.04 7.80
N ARG A 79 -19.76 7.80 9.06
CA ARG A 79 -21.01 7.07 9.37
C ARG A 79 -22.25 7.81 8.86
N GLU A 80 -22.25 9.14 8.86
CA GLU A 80 -23.35 9.92 8.26
C GLU A 80 -23.39 9.79 6.73
N LEU A 81 -22.22 9.76 6.07
CA LEU A 81 -22.15 9.48 4.62
C LEU A 81 -22.63 8.07 4.29
N VAL A 82 -22.33 7.07 5.13
CA VAL A 82 -22.84 5.70 4.97
C VAL A 82 -24.38 5.66 4.95
N LYS A 83 -25.06 6.52 5.71
CA LYS A 83 -26.54 6.59 5.70
C LYS A 83 -27.08 7.17 4.39
N LYS A 84 -26.38 8.14 3.80
CA LYS A 84 -26.78 8.82 2.54
C LYS A 84 -26.41 8.01 1.30
N PHE A 85 -25.25 7.35 1.35
CA PHE A 85 -24.66 6.54 0.29
C PHE A 85 -24.45 5.13 0.84
N PRO A 86 -25.50 4.29 0.88
CA PRO A 86 -25.46 3.00 1.56
C PRO A 86 -24.46 2.02 0.94
N THR A 87 -24.31 1.99 -0.38
CA THR A 87 -23.40 1.04 -1.03
C THR A 87 -21.96 1.53 -0.97
N PHE A 88 -21.00 0.61 -0.91
CA PHE A 88 -19.59 0.97 -0.94
C PHE A 88 -19.22 1.64 -2.27
N ARG A 89 -19.70 1.09 -3.39
CA ARG A 89 -19.49 1.63 -4.74
C ARG A 89 -19.93 3.09 -4.87
N GLN A 90 -21.09 3.48 -4.33
CA GLN A 90 -21.50 4.88 -4.30
C GLN A 90 -20.47 5.78 -3.58
N ARG A 91 -19.85 5.29 -2.51
CA ARG A 91 -18.88 6.05 -1.73
C ARG A 91 -17.49 6.11 -2.37
N SER A 92 -17.12 5.10 -3.16
CA SER A 92 -15.81 5.02 -3.83
C SER A 92 -15.81 5.51 -5.29
N GLU A 93 -16.97 5.54 -5.95
CA GLU A 93 -17.10 5.86 -7.39
C GLU A 93 -17.73 7.23 -7.66
N ILE A 94 -18.42 7.84 -6.68
CA ILE A 94 -18.93 9.21 -6.80
C ILE A 94 -17.81 10.17 -6.34
N PRO A 95 -17.24 11.00 -7.23
CA PRO A 95 -16.06 11.80 -6.90
C PRO A 95 -16.21 12.70 -5.67
N ASP A 96 -17.32 13.45 -5.57
CA ASP A 96 -17.60 14.30 -4.40
C ASP A 96 -17.56 13.54 -3.08
N VAL A 97 -18.09 12.31 -3.07
CA VAL A 97 -18.18 11.49 -1.86
C VAL A 97 -16.83 10.88 -1.52
N ALA A 98 -16.12 10.36 -2.52
CA ALA A 98 -14.80 9.76 -2.34
C ALA A 98 -13.75 10.79 -1.90
N VAL A 99 -13.76 12.00 -2.48
CA VAL A 99 -12.89 13.12 -2.08
C VAL A 99 -13.18 13.51 -0.63
N GLU A 100 -14.45 13.73 -0.28
CA GLU A 100 -14.84 14.08 1.09
C GLU A 100 -14.38 13.01 2.10
N ILE A 101 -14.61 11.74 1.80
CA ILE A 101 -14.18 10.63 2.67
C ILE A 101 -12.66 10.59 2.81
N SER A 102 -11.91 10.76 1.72
CA SER A 102 -10.45 10.72 1.71
C SER A 102 -9.85 11.87 2.52
N MET A 103 -10.49 13.05 2.52
CA MET A 103 -10.04 14.24 3.23
C MET A 103 -10.33 14.23 4.74
N GLN A 104 -11.29 13.43 5.21
CA GLN A 104 -11.66 13.37 6.64
C GLN A 104 -10.46 13.15 7.58
N PRO A 105 -9.56 12.17 7.36
CA PRO A 105 -8.43 11.93 8.24
C PRO A 105 -7.37 13.04 8.17
N VAL A 106 -7.20 13.65 6.99
CA VAL A 106 -6.30 14.81 6.82
C VAL A 106 -6.79 15.96 7.70
N ARG A 107 -8.10 16.26 7.67
CA ARG A 107 -8.71 17.33 8.48
C ARG A 107 -8.74 17.00 9.97
N ASN A 108 -9.02 15.75 10.34
CA ASN A 108 -9.20 15.35 11.74
C ASN A 108 -7.87 15.10 12.46
N TYR A 109 -6.85 14.62 11.75
CA TYR A 109 -5.61 14.13 12.35
C TYR A 109 -4.33 14.74 11.79
N GLY A 110 -4.39 15.50 10.69
CA GLY A 110 -3.20 16.11 10.07
C GLY A 110 -2.21 15.08 9.52
N THR A 111 -2.70 13.99 8.94
CA THR A 111 -1.87 12.91 8.37
C THR A 111 -0.98 13.42 7.23
N ASP A 112 0.23 12.88 7.11
CA ASP A 112 1.18 13.21 6.03
C ASP A 112 0.83 12.54 4.70
N GLY A 113 -0.09 11.59 4.70
CA GLY A 113 -0.61 10.89 3.53
C GLY A 113 -2.14 10.94 3.46
N CYS A 114 -2.67 11.33 2.31
CA CYS A 114 -4.07 11.24 1.93
C CYS A 114 -4.23 10.11 0.90
N ILE A 115 -4.64 8.94 1.37
CA ILE A 115 -4.90 7.79 0.49
C ILE A 115 -6.28 7.89 -0.15
N LEU A 116 -6.34 7.65 -1.46
CA LEU A 116 -7.57 7.51 -2.23
C LEU A 116 -8.55 6.56 -1.52
N PHE A 117 -9.80 6.98 -1.32
CA PHE A 117 -10.86 6.10 -0.90
C PHE A 117 -11.45 5.33 -2.09
N SER A 118 -10.97 4.11 -2.31
CA SER A 118 -11.45 3.19 -3.35
C SER A 118 -11.46 1.74 -2.85
N ASP A 119 -11.85 0.79 -3.70
CA ASP A 119 -11.67 -0.66 -3.46
C ASP A 119 -10.54 -1.23 -4.33
N ILE A 120 -9.86 -2.29 -3.87
CA ILE A 120 -8.85 -2.98 -4.70
C ILE A 120 -9.48 -3.70 -5.91
N LEU A 121 -10.78 -3.99 -5.85
CA LEU A 121 -11.55 -4.66 -6.90
C LEU A 121 -12.12 -3.69 -7.93
N THR A 122 -11.97 -2.37 -7.73
CA THR A 122 -12.39 -1.33 -8.70
C THR A 122 -11.96 -1.63 -10.15
N PRO A 123 -10.79 -2.24 -10.44
CA PRO A 123 -10.40 -2.57 -11.81
C PRO A 123 -11.17 -3.74 -12.46
N LEU A 124 -11.87 -4.58 -11.68
CA LEU A 124 -12.47 -5.82 -12.20
C LEU A 124 -13.52 -5.60 -13.29
N PRO A 125 -14.45 -4.62 -13.19
CA PRO A 125 -15.42 -4.35 -14.26
C PRO A 125 -14.75 -3.95 -15.58
N GLY A 126 -13.62 -3.23 -15.52
CA GLY A 126 -12.82 -2.90 -16.69
C GLY A 126 -12.18 -4.13 -17.36
N LEU A 127 -11.83 -5.13 -16.55
CA LEU A 127 -11.45 -6.46 -17.03
C LEU A 127 -12.64 -7.30 -17.53
N GLY A 128 -13.86 -6.75 -17.54
CA GLY A 128 -15.07 -7.46 -17.92
C GLY A 128 -15.63 -8.40 -16.83
N VAL A 129 -15.19 -8.24 -15.59
CA VAL A 129 -15.64 -9.06 -14.45
C VAL A 129 -16.48 -8.22 -13.49
N GLU A 130 -17.78 -8.51 -13.45
CA GLU A 130 -18.71 -7.86 -12.52
C GLU A 130 -18.60 -8.46 -11.11
N PHE A 131 -18.68 -7.58 -10.11
CA PHE A 131 -18.71 -7.95 -8.70
C PHE A 131 -19.66 -7.05 -7.91
N ASP A 132 -20.20 -7.61 -6.83
CA ASP A 132 -21.05 -6.92 -5.86
C ASP A 132 -20.44 -6.99 -4.47
N ILE A 133 -20.58 -5.94 -3.66
CA ILE A 133 -20.21 -5.96 -2.25
C ILE A 133 -21.47 -6.20 -1.42
N LEU A 134 -21.69 -7.45 -1.01
CA LEU A 134 -22.84 -7.84 -0.20
C LEU A 134 -22.56 -7.56 1.29
N GLU A 135 -23.59 -7.09 2.00
CA GLU A 135 -23.51 -6.88 3.44
C GLU A 135 -23.16 -8.21 4.15
N LYS A 136 -22.19 -8.18 5.07
CA LYS A 136 -21.65 -9.32 5.84
C LYS A 136 -20.86 -10.36 5.04
N ARG A 137 -21.16 -10.60 3.75
CA ARG A 137 -20.39 -11.53 2.90
C ARG A 137 -19.16 -10.88 2.26
N GLY A 138 -19.16 -9.57 2.06
CA GLY A 138 -18.09 -8.88 1.34
C GLY A 138 -18.26 -9.00 -0.17
N PRO A 139 -17.17 -8.86 -0.95
CA PRO A 139 -17.23 -8.90 -2.40
C PRO A 139 -17.56 -10.31 -2.92
N VAL A 140 -18.43 -10.35 -3.91
CA VAL A 140 -18.88 -11.55 -4.62
C VAL A 140 -18.71 -11.31 -6.11
N VAL A 141 -17.90 -12.14 -6.75
CA VAL A 141 -17.69 -12.18 -8.20
C VAL A 141 -18.74 -13.12 -8.79
N GLN A 142 -19.57 -12.60 -9.70
CA GLN A 142 -20.73 -13.33 -10.22
C GLN A 142 -20.33 -14.49 -11.14
N GLN A 143 -19.24 -14.32 -11.88
CA GLN A 143 -18.71 -15.31 -12.83
C GLN A 143 -17.23 -15.60 -12.52
N PRO A 144 -16.94 -16.61 -11.69
CA PRO A 144 -15.56 -16.95 -11.34
C PRO A 144 -14.72 -17.34 -12.56
N ILE A 145 -13.45 -16.92 -12.57
CA ILE A 145 -12.49 -17.23 -13.64
C ILE A 145 -11.70 -18.48 -13.28
N ASN A 146 -12.18 -19.65 -13.73
CA ASN A 146 -11.60 -20.95 -13.36
C ASN A 146 -11.38 -21.90 -14.55
N SER A 147 -11.48 -21.40 -15.78
CA SER A 147 -11.23 -22.16 -17.00
C SER A 147 -10.63 -21.27 -18.07
N TRP A 148 -10.03 -21.87 -19.10
CA TRP A 148 -9.53 -21.14 -20.27
C TRP A 148 -10.63 -20.35 -20.99
N ASP A 149 -11.86 -20.87 -21.02
CA ASP A 149 -12.98 -20.17 -21.66
C ASP A 149 -13.45 -18.98 -20.82
N ALA A 150 -13.43 -19.09 -19.49
CA ALA A 150 -13.68 -17.95 -18.61
C ALA A 150 -12.57 -16.89 -18.74
N LEU A 151 -11.29 -17.28 -18.83
CA LEU A 151 -10.20 -16.33 -19.04
C LEU A 151 -10.35 -15.54 -20.35
N LYS A 152 -10.87 -16.16 -21.43
CA LYS A 152 -11.09 -15.47 -22.72
C LYS A 152 -12.14 -14.36 -22.65
N THR A 153 -12.99 -14.33 -21.63
CA THR A 153 -13.97 -13.25 -21.45
C THR A 153 -13.33 -12.00 -20.82
N MET A 154 -12.14 -12.14 -20.20
CA MET A 154 -11.43 -11.02 -19.62
C MET A 154 -10.95 -10.05 -20.71
N LYS A 155 -11.16 -8.78 -20.45
CA LYS A 155 -10.83 -7.69 -21.38
C LYS A 155 -9.51 -7.04 -20.98
N LYS A 156 -8.91 -6.31 -21.92
CA LYS A 156 -7.83 -5.38 -21.61
C LYS A 156 -8.45 -4.10 -21.03
N ILE A 157 -7.89 -3.63 -19.91
CA ILE A 157 -8.27 -2.36 -19.29
C ILE A 157 -7.98 -1.18 -20.24
N ASP A 158 -8.91 -0.25 -20.30
CA ASP A 158 -8.74 1.09 -20.86
C ASP A 158 -8.96 2.12 -19.75
N SER A 159 -7.87 2.48 -19.05
CA SER A 159 -7.94 3.23 -17.79
C SER A 159 -8.64 4.59 -17.93
N ASP A 160 -8.38 5.31 -19.02
CA ASP A 160 -8.98 6.63 -19.28
C ASP A 160 -10.51 6.54 -19.38
N LYS A 161 -10.99 5.49 -20.05
CA LYS A 161 -12.42 5.27 -20.26
C LYS A 161 -13.11 4.69 -19.04
N GLU A 162 -12.48 3.73 -18.38
CA GLU A 162 -13.10 2.91 -17.34
C GLU A 162 -13.00 3.55 -15.95
N PHE A 163 -11.97 4.39 -15.72
CA PHE A 163 -11.65 4.93 -14.40
C PHE A 163 -11.56 6.46 -14.37
N ALA A 164 -12.25 7.16 -15.27
CA ALA A 164 -12.31 8.63 -15.30
C ALA A 164 -12.67 9.24 -13.93
N PHE A 165 -13.56 8.60 -13.16
CA PHE A 165 -13.92 9.04 -11.82
C PHE A 165 -12.73 8.95 -10.83
N VAL A 166 -11.85 7.96 -10.98
CA VAL A 166 -10.62 7.84 -10.17
C VAL A 166 -9.68 8.99 -10.49
N GLY A 167 -9.55 9.33 -11.77
CA GLY A 167 -8.76 10.49 -12.20
C GLY A 167 -9.28 11.80 -11.64
N GLU A 168 -10.60 12.02 -11.70
CA GLU A 168 -11.24 13.19 -11.10
C GLU A 168 -10.99 13.28 -9.59
N ILE A 169 -11.12 12.15 -8.86
CA ILE A 169 -10.87 12.11 -7.42
C ILE A 169 -9.41 12.48 -7.12
N LEU A 170 -8.44 11.85 -7.79
CA LEU A 170 -7.02 12.10 -7.54
C LEU A 170 -6.62 13.54 -7.87
N GLY A 171 -7.12 14.08 -8.99
CA GLY A 171 -6.90 15.49 -9.37
C GLY A 171 -7.42 16.46 -8.31
N ARG A 172 -8.66 16.25 -7.85
CA ARG A 172 -9.26 17.06 -6.78
C ARG A 172 -8.53 16.92 -5.45
N LEU A 173 -8.13 15.71 -5.08
CA LEU A 173 -7.32 15.51 -3.87
C LEU A 173 -6.00 16.27 -3.97
N ARG A 174 -5.36 16.32 -5.13
CA ARG A 174 -4.12 17.10 -5.31
C ARG A 174 -4.32 18.60 -5.15
N GLU A 175 -5.49 19.12 -5.49
CA GLU A 175 -5.83 20.53 -5.27
C GLU A 175 -6.23 20.82 -3.81
N GLU A 176 -6.92 19.88 -3.16
CA GLU A 176 -7.52 20.09 -1.84
C GLU A 176 -6.60 19.75 -0.65
N VAL A 177 -5.62 18.84 -0.80
CA VAL A 177 -4.73 18.51 0.31
C VAL A 177 -3.82 19.69 0.66
N PRO A 178 -3.46 19.87 1.94
CA PRO A 178 -2.38 20.79 2.32
C PRO A 178 -1.10 20.44 1.56
N LYS A 179 -0.33 21.46 1.16
CA LYS A 179 0.93 21.28 0.39
C LYS A 179 1.88 20.22 0.95
N GLY A 180 1.97 20.10 2.28
CA GLY A 180 2.82 19.13 2.96
C GLY A 180 2.29 17.69 3.02
N THR A 181 1.09 17.42 2.49
CA THR A 181 0.42 16.11 2.51
C THR A 181 0.51 15.43 1.15
N ALA A 182 0.98 14.19 1.12
CA ALA A 182 1.07 13.41 -0.10
C ALA A 182 -0.27 12.80 -0.49
N VAL A 183 -0.66 12.87 -1.77
CA VAL A 183 -1.79 12.07 -2.28
C VAL A 183 -1.28 10.69 -2.68
N MET A 184 -1.89 9.64 -2.14
CA MET A 184 -1.49 8.26 -2.35
C MET A 184 -2.54 7.52 -3.16
N GLY A 185 -2.09 6.88 -4.25
CA GLY A 185 -2.87 5.90 -4.98
C GLY A 185 -2.58 4.49 -4.46
N PHE A 186 -3.41 3.54 -4.87
CA PHE A 186 -3.17 2.14 -4.55
C PHE A 186 -3.81 1.19 -5.55
N VAL A 187 -3.30 -0.04 -5.59
CA VAL A 187 -3.83 -1.14 -6.40
C VAL A 187 -3.77 -2.47 -5.66
N GLY A 188 -4.64 -3.41 -6.03
CA GLY A 188 -4.54 -4.80 -5.59
C GLY A 188 -3.54 -5.58 -6.44
N CYS A 189 -2.71 -6.41 -5.81
CA CYS A 189 -1.75 -7.25 -6.54
C CYS A 189 -2.43 -8.46 -7.23
N PRO A 190 -1.82 -9.00 -8.30
CA PRO A 190 -2.43 -10.03 -9.13
C PRO A 190 -2.82 -11.29 -8.37
N TYR A 191 -2.03 -11.74 -7.40
CA TYR A 191 -2.36 -12.95 -6.64
C TYR A 191 -3.64 -12.79 -5.79
N THR A 192 -3.72 -11.70 -5.02
CA THR A 192 -4.94 -11.37 -4.26
C THR A 192 -6.15 -11.21 -5.18
N LEU A 193 -6.03 -10.50 -6.31
CA LEU A 193 -7.13 -10.32 -7.26
C LEU A 193 -7.55 -11.64 -7.92
N ALA A 194 -6.59 -12.45 -8.38
CA ALA A 194 -6.85 -13.77 -8.95
C ALA A 194 -7.58 -14.67 -7.95
N THR A 195 -7.25 -14.57 -6.67
CA THR A 195 -7.95 -15.35 -5.65
C THR A 195 -9.42 -14.94 -5.57
N TYR A 196 -9.78 -13.65 -5.64
CA TYR A 196 -11.19 -13.25 -5.73
C TYR A 196 -11.85 -13.81 -6.98
N LEU A 197 -11.17 -13.72 -8.13
CA LEU A 197 -11.69 -14.23 -9.41
C LEU A 197 -11.94 -15.74 -9.38
N VAL A 198 -11.03 -16.53 -8.82
CA VAL A 198 -11.11 -17.99 -8.81
C VAL A 198 -12.07 -18.48 -7.71
N GLU A 199 -12.03 -17.84 -6.53
CA GLU A 199 -12.87 -18.26 -5.40
C GLU A 199 -14.33 -17.85 -5.58
N GLY A 200 -14.57 -16.70 -6.19
CA GLY A 200 -15.88 -16.07 -6.36
C GLY A 200 -16.31 -15.23 -5.15
N GLN A 201 -15.70 -15.42 -3.99
CA GLN A 201 -15.98 -14.69 -2.76
C GLN A 201 -14.85 -14.95 -1.74
N THR A 202 -14.80 -14.16 -0.67
CA THR A 202 -13.86 -14.44 0.43
C THR A 202 -14.18 -15.77 1.11
N THR A 203 -13.18 -16.66 1.18
CA THR A 203 -13.23 -17.92 1.93
C THR A 203 -12.10 -17.96 2.95
N ARG A 204 -12.14 -18.91 3.90
CA ARG A 204 -11.11 -19.01 4.95
C ARG A 204 -9.79 -19.56 4.42
N ASP A 205 -9.87 -20.59 3.59
CA ASP A 205 -8.71 -21.43 3.28
C ASP A 205 -8.20 -21.24 1.82
N TYR A 206 -8.98 -20.54 0.98
CA TYR A 206 -8.70 -20.27 -0.44
C TYR A 206 -8.33 -21.55 -1.22
N PHE A 207 -9.15 -22.59 -1.07
CA PHE A 207 -8.85 -23.93 -1.57
C PHE A 207 -8.83 -23.99 -3.10
N LYS A 208 -9.73 -23.28 -3.80
CA LYS A 208 -9.85 -23.39 -5.26
C LYS A 208 -8.62 -22.83 -5.96
N ILE A 209 -8.11 -21.67 -5.54
CA ILE A 209 -6.89 -21.12 -6.15
C ILE A 209 -5.66 -21.99 -5.83
N LYS A 210 -5.58 -22.53 -4.60
CA LYS A 210 -4.48 -23.43 -4.21
C LYS A 210 -4.54 -24.75 -4.99
N THR A 211 -5.72 -25.30 -5.25
CA THR A 211 -5.90 -26.45 -6.14
C THR A 211 -5.44 -26.11 -7.55
N MET A 212 -5.80 -24.93 -8.08
CA MET A 212 -5.38 -24.49 -9.41
C MET A 212 -3.85 -24.38 -9.55
N MET A 213 -3.12 -24.00 -8.51
CA MET A 213 -1.64 -24.02 -8.52
C MET A 213 -1.06 -25.40 -8.83
N GLY A 214 -1.72 -26.47 -8.38
CA GLY A 214 -1.28 -27.85 -8.60
C GLY A 214 -1.84 -28.49 -9.86
N GLU A 215 -3.12 -28.27 -10.14
CA GLU A 215 -3.84 -28.96 -11.23
C GLU A 215 -3.76 -28.20 -12.57
N GLU A 216 -3.82 -26.87 -12.54
CA GLU A 216 -3.89 -26.03 -13.75
C GLU A 216 -2.96 -24.79 -13.65
N PRO A 217 -1.66 -24.96 -13.34
CA PRO A 217 -0.75 -23.82 -13.10
C PRO A 217 -0.62 -22.89 -14.30
N LYS A 218 -0.71 -23.43 -15.53
CA LYS A 218 -0.66 -22.63 -16.76
C LYS A 218 -1.83 -21.65 -16.87
N LEU A 219 -3.03 -22.09 -16.47
CA LEU A 219 -4.21 -21.24 -16.44
C LEU A 219 -4.03 -20.14 -15.39
N LEU A 220 -3.56 -20.49 -14.19
CA LEU A 220 -3.32 -19.51 -13.12
C LEU A 220 -2.29 -18.47 -13.55
N HIS A 221 -1.17 -18.89 -14.15
CA HIS A 221 -0.17 -17.96 -14.69
C HIS A 221 -0.75 -17.02 -15.76
N ALA A 222 -1.65 -17.51 -16.60
CA ALA A 222 -2.31 -16.68 -17.62
C ALA A 222 -3.27 -15.66 -17.01
N ILE A 223 -4.01 -16.02 -15.95
CA ILE A 223 -4.85 -15.09 -15.17
C ILE A 223 -3.99 -14.02 -14.51
N LEU A 224 -2.91 -14.42 -13.82
CA LEU A 224 -2.00 -13.53 -13.12
C LEU A 224 -1.29 -12.56 -14.08
N GLN A 225 -0.90 -13.04 -15.26
CA GLN A 225 -0.31 -12.23 -16.32
C GLN A 225 -1.28 -11.14 -16.80
N ASN A 226 -2.53 -11.51 -17.12
CA ASN A 226 -3.56 -10.58 -17.57
C ASN A 226 -3.84 -9.49 -16.51
N LEU A 227 -3.91 -9.90 -15.23
CA LEU A 227 -4.06 -8.97 -14.11
C LEU A 227 -2.84 -8.05 -13.96
N ALA A 228 -1.62 -8.58 -14.01
CA ALA A 228 -0.41 -7.77 -13.86
C ALA A 228 -0.31 -6.68 -14.94
N ASP A 229 -0.62 -7.02 -16.19
CA ASP A 229 -0.59 -6.07 -17.30
C ASP A 229 -1.57 -4.91 -17.08
N GLY A 230 -2.84 -5.24 -16.77
CA GLY A 230 -3.90 -4.26 -16.55
C GLY A 230 -3.70 -3.42 -15.29
N ILE A 231 -3.29 -4.04 -14.18
CA ILE A 231 -3.05 -3.34 -12.92
C ILE A 231 -1.83 -2.43 -13.02
N GLY A 232 -0.79 -2.82 -13.75
CA GLY A 232 0.34 -1.94 -14.02
C GLY A 232 -0.06 -0.69 -14.81
N ASP A 233 -0.94 -0.83 -15.81
CA ASP A 233 -1.50 0.33 -16.54
C ASP A 233 -2.38 1.21 -15.62
N TYR A 234 -3.18 0.60 -14.75
CA TYR A 234 -4.01 1.34 -13.79
C TYR A 234 -3.18 2.07 -12.73
N ALA A 235 -2.07 1.48 -12.25
CA ALA A 235 -1.15 2.14 -11.34
C ALA A 235 -0.50 3.37 -11.98
N CYS A 236 -0.03 3.27 -13.23
CA CYS A 236 0.53 4.40 -13.97
C CYS A 236 -0.54 5.49 -14.19
N TYR A 237 -1.75 5.09 -14.56
CA TYR A 237 -2.88 6.03 -14.69
C TYR A 237 -3.11 6.82 -13.40
N GLN A 238 -3.14 6.17 -12.22
CA GLN A 238 -3.29 6.91 -10.97
C GLN A 238 -2.17 7.93 -10.74
N ILE A 239 -0.93 7.60 -11.10
CA ILE A 239 0.21 8.53 -11.01
C ILE A 239 -0.02 9.74 -11.94
N GLU A 240 -0.39 9.48 -13.19
CA GLU A 240 -0.67 10.51 -14.20
C GLU A 240 -1.81 11.45 -13.77
N GLN A 241 -2.78 10.94 -13.00
CA GLN A 241 -3.89 11.71 -12.44
C GLN A 241 -3.59 12.36 -11.09
N GLY A 242 -2.38 12.22 -10.56
CA GLY A 242 -1.91 12.98 -9.41
C GLY A 242 -1.49 12.17 -8.19
N ALA A 243 -1.55 10.84 -8.20
CA ALA A 243 -0.95 10.06 -7.11
C ALA A 243 0.57 10.28 -7.07
N GLN A 244 1.10 10.66 -5.91
CA GLN A 244 2.53 10.92 -5.70
C GLN A 244 3.28 9.71 -5.16
N LEU A 245 2.54 8.69 -4.71
CA LEU A 245 3.02 7.41 -4.21
C LEU A 245 1.99 6.34 -4.58
N ILE A 246 2.44 5.16 -4.97
CA ILE A 246 1.56 4.01 -5.22
C ILE A 246 1.84 2.90 -4.21
N GLN A 247 0.80 2.49 -3.49
CA GLN A 247 0.84 1.30 -2.65
C GLN A 247 0.20 0.09 -3.37
N ILE A 248 0.93 -1.02 -3.46
CA ILE A 248 0.42 -2.29 -3.97
C ILE A 248 0.07 -3.21 -2.80
N PHE A 249 -1.15 -3.74 -2.80
CA PHE A 249 -1.68 -4.59 -1.74
C PHE A 249 -1.78 -6.04 -2.21
N ASP A 250 -0.95 -6.92 -1.65
CA ASP A 250 -1.09 -8.37 -1.81
C ASP A 250 -1.51 -9.02 -0.49
N SER A 251 -2.74 -8.72 -0.09
CA SER A 251 -3.27 -9.05 1.23
C SER A 251 -3.23 -10.55 1.54
N TRP A 252 -3.23 -11.42 0.53
CA TRP A 252 -3.32 -12.86 0.70
C TRP A 252 -2.03 -13.61 0.33
N ALA A 253 -1.00 -12.91 -0.16
CA ALA A 253 0.28 -13.53 -0.47
C ALA A 253 1.03 -14.06 0.77
N GLY A 254 0.73 -13.57 1.97
CA GLY A 254 1.28 -14.11 3.23
C GLY A 254 0.79 -15.53 3.58
N GLU A 255 -0.26 -16.00 2.91
CA GLU A 255 -0.76 -17.39 3.05
C GLU A 255 0.00 -18.38 2.14
N LEU A 256 0.95 -17.89 1.34
CA LEU A 256 1.75 -18.70 0.43
C LEU A 256 2.99 -19.25 1.12
N SER A 257 3.39 -20.47 0.75
CA SER A 257 4.75 -20.93 1.02
C SER A 257 5.75 -20.09 0.21
N PRO A 258 7.03 -20.02 0.62
CA PRO A 258 8.05 -19.29 -0.14
C PRO A 258 8.11 -19.69 -1.63
N TRP A 259 8.00 -20.99 -1.94
CA TRP A 259 7.96 -21.45 -3.33
C TRP A 259 6.74 -20.93 -4.08
N ALA A 260 5.55 -20.97 -3.47
CA ALA A 260 4.34 -20.50 -4.12
C ALA A 260 4.36 -18.98 -4.30
N TYR A 261 4.93 -18.24 -3.34
CA TYR A 261 5.15 -16.79 -3.47
C TYR A 261 6.07 -16.46 -4.66
N ASP A 262 7.23 -17.13 -4.73
CA ASP A 262 8.20 -16.94 -5.82
C ASP A 262 7.62 -17.29 -7.21
N THR A 263 6.64 -18.19 -7.25
CA THR A 263 6.05 -18.68 -8.50
C THR A 263 4.82 -17.87 -8.93
N PHE A 264 3.91 -17.56 -7.99
CA PHE A 264 2.56 -17.06 -8.30
C PHE A 264 2.29 -15.62 -7.82
N ALA A 265 3.18 -15.00 -7.05
CA ALA A 265 2.99 -13.64 -6.56
C ALA A 265 4.14 -12.71 -6.98
N ALA A 266 5.38 -13.00 -6.54
CA ALA A 266 6.53 -12.12 -6.72
C ALA A 266 6.79 -11.70 -8.18
N PRO A 267 6.73 -12.61 -9.19
CA PRO A 267 6.96 -12.22 -10.58
C PRO A 267 5.96 -11.17 -11.06
N TYR A 268 4.71 -11.30 -10.66
CA TYR A 268 3.61 -10.43 -11.09
C TYR A 268 3.57 -9.10 -10.31
N GLN A 269 4.00 -9.11 -9.05
CA GLN A 269 4.29 -7.89 -8.29
C GLN A 269 5.41 -7.10 -8.97
N LYS A 270 6.51 -7.78 -9.31
CA LYS A 270 7.65 -7.18 -10.01
C LYS A 270 7.24 -6.57 -11.35
N MET A 271 6.39 -7.24 -12.13
CA MET A 271 5.89 -6.69 -13.39
C MET A 271 5.18 -5.34 -13.24
N ILE A 272 4.34 -5.18 -12.21
CA ILE A 272 3.67 -3.91 -11.93
C ILE A 272 4.70 -2.84 -11.55
N LEU A 273 5.63 -3.18 -10.66
CA LEU A 273 6.67 -2.27 -10.18
C LEU A 273 7.60 -1.82 -11.32
N ASP A 274 8.07 -2.75 -12.15
CA ASP A 274 8.92 -2.46 -13.31
C ASP A 274 8.22 -1.50 -14.27
N LYS A 275 6.92 -1.71 -14.54
CA LYS A 275 6.13 -0.85 -15.42
C LYS A 275 5.96 0.56 -14.85
N VAL A 276 5.73 0.66 -13.54
CA VAL A 276 5.68 1.96 -12.84
C VAL A 276 7.04 2.64 -12.90
N LYS A 277 8.15 1.92 -12.64
CA LYS A 277 9.50 2.50 -12.65
C LYS A 277 9.99 2.88 -14.04
N GLU A 278 9.57 2.18 -15.08
CA GLU A 278 9.86 2.52 -16.47
C GLU A 278 9.23 3.87 -16.85
N LYS A 279 7.96 4.11 -16.47
CA LYS A 279 7.23 5.32 -16.84
C LYS A 279 7.39 6.47 -15.85
N HIS A 280 7.53 6.17 -14.57
CA HIS A 280 7.53 7.11 -13.46
C HIS A 280 8.62 6.76 -12.43
N PRO A 281 9.92 6.82 -12.82
CA PRO A 281 11.03 6.35 -11.99
C PRO A 281 11.11 7.02 -10.61
N ASP A 282 10.69 8.29 -10.53
CA ASP A 282 10.78 9.13 -9.32
C ASP A 282 9.60 8.97 -8.35
N VAL A 283 8.59 8.18 -8.72
CA VAL A 283 7.42 7.92 -7.90
C VAL A 283 7.69 6.73 -6.96
N PRO A 284 7.62 6.93 -5.63
CA PRO A 284 7.83 5.84 -4.70
C PRO A 284 6.70 4.80 -4.76
N THR A 285 7.08 3.55 -4.53
CA THR A 285 6.21 2.39 -4.49
C THR A 285 6.31 1.71 -3.13
N VAL A 286 5.16 1.28 -2.60
CA VAL A 286 5.06 0.57 -1.33
C VAL A 286 4.42 -0.78 -1.58
N ILE A 287 4.98 -1.87 -1.05
CA ILE A 287 4.31 -3.17 -1.03
C ILE A 287 3.83 -3.49 0.38
N TYR A 288 2.57 -3.90 0.49
CA TYR A 288 2.02 -4.43 1.73
C TYR A 288 1.53 -5.87 1.52
N ILE A 289 2.05 -6.77 2.34
CA ILE A 289 1.60 -8.16 2.45
C ILE A 289 1.31 -8.41 3.93
N LYS A 290 0.11 -8.89 4.23
CA LYS A 290 -0.27 -9.25 5.60
C LYS A 290 0.40 -10.55 6.02
N HIS A 291 0.89 -10.63 7.25
CA HIS A 291 1.62 -11.76 7.82
C HIS A 291 2.85 -12.15 7.01
N SER A 292 3.67 -11.15 6.67
CA SER A 292 4.73 -11.28 5.67
C SER A 292 6.13 -11.49 6.24
N GLY A 293 6.28 -11.76 7.54
CA GLY A 293 7.60 -11.89 8.19
C GLY A 293 8.54 -12.91 7.53
N ALA A 294 8.02 -13.98 6.93
CA ALA A 294 8.84 -14.97 6.22
C ALA A 294 9.17 -14.60 4.76
N LEU A 295 8.69 -13.45 4.28
CA LEU A 295 8.77 -13.02 2.88
C LEU A 295 9.52 -11.68 2.70
N LEU A 296 10.05 -11.07 3.76
CA LEU A 296 10.58 -9.69 3.72
C LEU A 296 11.69 -9.49 2.69
N GLU A 297 12.68 -10.37 2.65
CA GLU A 297 13.78 -10.29 1.67
C GLU A 297 13.27 -10.51 0.25
N ARG A 298 12.23 -11.34 0.09
CA ARG A 298 11.61 -11.63 -1.21
C ARG A 298 10.79 -10.44 -1.70
N MET A 299 10.08 -9.78 -0.80
CA MET A 299 9.37 -8.53 -1.08
C MET A 299 10.35 -7.45 -1.51
N ALA A 300 11.46 -7.27 -0.80
CA ALA A 300 12.51 -6.32 -1.20
C ALA A 300 13.11 -6.65 -2.58
N ALA A 301 13.29 -7.94 -2.88
CA ALA A 301 13.82 -8.39 -4.17
C ALA A 301 12.88 -8.12 -5.38
N THR A 302 11.62 -7.74 -5.14
CA THR A 302 10.72 -7.31 -6.23
C THR A 302 11.10 -5.97 -6.86
N GLY A 303 11.99 -5.20 -6.22
CA GLY A 303 12.39 -3.86 -6.69
C GLY A 303 11.52 -2.73 -6.15
N VAL A 304 10.67 -3.01 -5.16
CA VAL A 304 9.87 -2.00 -4.46
C VAL A 304 10.76 -1.02 -3.67
N ASP A 305 10.32 0.23 -3.51
CA ASP A 305 11.08 1.21 -2.71
C ASP A 305 10.88 1.00 -1.21
N ILE A 306 9.67 0.62 -0.79
CA ILE A 306 9.26 0.49 0.61
C ILE A 306 8.52 -0.83 0.85
N VAL A 307 8.97 -1.56 1.86
CA VAL A 307 8.24 -2.70 2.43
C VAL A 307 7.41 -2.22 3.62
N SER A 308 6.10 -2.42 3.55
CA SER A 308 5.19 -2.15 4.66
C SER A 308 5.07 -3.38 5.55
N LEU A 309 5.64 -3.29 6.76
CA LEU A 309 5.62 -4.34 7.76
C LEU A 309 4.30 -4.37 8.53
N ASP A 310 3.87 -5.57 8.91
CA ASP A 310 2.81 -5.75 9.91
C ASP A 310 3.42 -5.95 11.32
N TRP A 311 2.54 -5.94 12.33
CA TRP A 311 2.95 -5.95 13.75
C TRP A 311 3.56 -7.28 14.23
N THR A 312 3.58 -8.33 13.40
CA THR A 312 4.15 -9.63 13.77
C THR A 312 5.68 -9.65 13.64
N VAL A 313 6.26 -8.62 13.01
CA VAL A 313 7.70 -8.45 12.82
C VAL A 313 8.18 -7.28 13.68
N ASP A 314 9.24 -7.49 14.45
CA ASP A 314 9.88 -6.37 15.16
C ASP A 314 10.55 -5.42 14.16
N MET A 315 10.44 -4.11 14.39
CA MET A 315 10.99 -3.11 13.47
C MET A 315 12.51 -3.20 13.33
N ALA A 316 13.24 -3.64 14.36
CA ALA A 316 14.67 -3.84 14.29
C ALA A 316 15.05 -5.10 13.49
N GLU A 317 14.21 -6.14 13.51
CA GLU A 317 14.42 -7.36 12.72
C GLU A 317 14.09 -7.15 11.23
N GLY A 318 13.08 -6.32 10.93
CA GLY A 318 12.69 -6.04 9.55
C GLY A 318 13.62 -5.07 8.79
N ARG A 319 14.58 -4.43 9.47
CA ARG A 319 15.47 -3.40 8.91
C ARG A 319 16.86 -3.93 8.56
#